data_AF-A0A9E6AVR1-F1
#
_entry.id   AF-A0A9E6AVR1-F1
#
_cell.length_a   1.000
_cell.length_b   1.000
_cell.length_c   1.000
_cell.angle_alpha   90.00
_cell.angle_beta   90.00
_cell.angle_gamma   90.00
#
_symmetry.space_group_name_H-M   'P 1'
#
loop_
_entity.id
_entity.type
_entity.pdbx_description
1 polymer ?
#
loop_
_entity_poly.entity_id
_entity_poly.type
_entity_poly.pdbx_seq_one_letter_code
_entity_poly.pdbx_strand_id
1 'polypeptide(L)'
;MPTNIAMPVITKNEKVTKHIKFAADKTGVDFDYLLQTAKRESALNINAKAKTSSATGLFQFIRQTWYETLHDFGPKHGYAELSSQIKRDSSGRYFVPNQKAKSAILNLRKDPKAASLMAAEFSKQNINYLKGKIGRQPVASELYMAPFM
;
A
#
# COMPACT_ATOMS: atom_id res chain seq x y z
N MET A 1 6.20 8.06 47.39
CA MET A 1 6.14 8.70 46.06
C MET A 1 6.02 7.59 45.02
N PRO A 2 4.86 7.39 44.36
CA PRO A 2 4.81 6.42 43.26
C PRO A 2 5.49 7.01 42.02
N THR A 3 6.55 6.34 41.56
CA THR A 3 7.22 6.63 40.30
C THR A 3 6.26 6.35 39.15
N ASN A 4 5.80 7.39 38.48
CA ASN A 4 4.93 7.29 37.33
C ASN A 4 5.76 6.81 36.13
N ILE A 5 5.73 5.51 35.82
CA ILE A 5 6.33 4.96 34.61
C ILE A 5 5.42 5.36 33.45
N ALA A 6 5.71 6.49 32.82
CA ALA A 6 5.02 6.90 31.59
C ALA A 6 5.21 5.80 30.54
N MET A 7 4.15 5.06 30.22
CA MET A 7 4.14 4.16 29.07
C MET A 7 4.47 5.00 27.83
N PRO A 8 5.34 4.54 26.92
CA PRO A 8 5.70 5.32 25.74
C PRO A 8 4.43 5.57 24.91
N VAL A 9 4.03 6.84 24.81
CA VAL A 9 2.94 7.28 23.92
C VAL A 9 3.44 7.08 22.50
N ILE A 10 3.16 5.90 21.93
CA ILE A 10 3.54 5.61 20.55
C ILE A 10 2.89 6.66 19.65
N THR A 11 3.70 7.52 19.03
CA THR A 11 3.20 8.58 18.15
C THR A 11 2.54 7.98 16.90
N LYS A 12 1.63 8.72 16.24
CA LYS A 12 0.94 8.25 15.02
C LYS A 12 1.93 7.76 13.94
N ASN A 13 3.08 8.43 13.82
CA ASN A 13 4.13 8.09 12.86
C ASN A 13 4.86 6.80 13.24
N GLU A 14 5.06 6.51 14.54
CA GLU A 14 5.61 5.23 14.98
C GLU A 14 4.68 4.06 14.66
N LYS A 15 3.35 4.23 14.82
CA LYS A 15 2.38 3.19 14.41
C LYS A 15 2.45 2.92 12.91
N VAL A 16 2.49 3.97 12.10
CA VAL A 16 2.64 3.85 10.63
C VAL A 16 3.94 3.14 10.28
N THR A 17 5.05 3.54 10.90
CA THR A 17 6.38 2.96 10.64
C THR A 17 6.42 1.48 10.99
N LYS A 18 5.77 1.05 12.08
CA LYS A 18 5.62 -0.38 12.42
C LYS A 18 4.90 -1.18 11.33
N HIS A 19 3.85 -0.63 10.73
CA HIS A 19 3.14 -1.31 9.64
C HIS A 19 3.93 -1.34 8.34
N ILE A 20 4.70 -0.29 8.04
CA ILE A 20 5.64 -0.27 6.92
C ILE A 20 6.70 -1.36 7.11
N LYS A 21 7.30 -1.44 8.31
CA LYS A 21 8.28 -2.49 8.64
C LYS A 21 7.67 -3.89 8.55
N PHE A 22 6.48 -4.09 9.10
CA PHE A 22 5.78 -5.37 9.00
C PHE A 22 5.57 -5.79 7.53
N ALA A 23 5.17 -4.86 6.66
CA ALA A 23 4.97 -5.15 5.25
C ALA A 23 6.29 -5.46 4.50
N ALA A 24 7.35 -4.70 4.80
CA ALA A 24 8.70 -4.96 4.31
C ALA A 24 9.14 -6.39 4.65
N ASP A 25 9.08 -6.73 5.95
CA ASP A 25 9.49 -8.04 6.47
C ASP A 25 8.63 -9.18 5.87
N LYS A 26 7.33 -8.95 5.62
CA LYS A 26 6.42 -9.96 5.06
C LYS A 26 6.59 -10.21 3.56
N THR A 27 6.99 -9.21 2.79
CA THR A 27 7.04 -9.31 1.32
C THR A 27 8.46 -9.45 0.78
N GLY A 28 9.46 -9.06 1.58
CA GLY A 28 10.87 -9.00 1.19
C GLY A 28 11.25 -7.71 0.46
N VAL A 29 10.37 -6.70 0.44
CA VAL A 29 10.71 -5.36 -0.07
C VAL A 29 11.48 -4.59 0.99
N ASP A 30 12.44 -3.78 0.56
CA ASP A 30 13.25 -2.95 1.45
C ASP A 30 12.39 -1.96 2.27
N PHE A 31 12.67 -1.90 3.57
CA PHE A 31 11.92 -1.05 4.50
C PHE A 31 12.12 0.43 4.21
N ASP A 32 13.36 0.86 3.95
CA ASP A 32 13.68 2.26 3.73
C ASP A 32 13.04 2.76 2.44
N TYR A 33 13.02 1.93 1.40
CA TYR A 33 12.29 2.18 0.16
C TYR A 33 10.80 2.46 0.42
N LEU A 34 10.12 1.61 1.19
CA LEU A 34 8.70 1.81 1.50
C LEU A 34 8.46 3.02 2.39
N LEU A 35 9.33 3.27 3.37
CA LEU A 35 9.23 4.42 4.26
C LEU A 35 9.40 5.74 3.50
N GLN A 36 10.40 5.82 2.62
CA GLN A 36 10.65 7.01 1.81
C GLN A 36 9.53 7.23 0.80
N THR A 37 8.99 6.17 0.21
CA THR A 37 7.80 6.27 -0.64
C THR A 37 6.61 6.86 0.13
N ALA A 38 6.30 6.33 1.31
CA ALA A 38 5.19 6.84 2.14
C ALA A 38 5.39 8.30 2.58
N LYS A 39 6.63 8.72 2.88
CA LYS A 39 6.96 10.11 3.19
C LYS A 39 6.77 11.02 1.98
N ARG A 40 7.22 10.61 0.79
CA ARG A 40 7.07 11.38 -0.46
C ARG A 40 5.60 11.54 -0.84
N GLU A 41 4.84 10.46 -0.82
CA GLU A 41 3.46 10.44 -1.31
C GLU A 41 2.48 11.16 -0.38
N SER A 42 2.69 11.10 0.94
CA SER A 42 1.70 11.62 1.89
C SER A 42 2.27 12.30 3.13
N ALA A 43 3.59 12.43 3.25
CA ALA A 43 4.24 12.83 4.50
C ALA A 43 3.79 11.97 5.70
N LEU A 44 3.63 10.65 5.48
CA LEU A 44 3.11 9.66 6.44
C LEU A 44 1.65 9.89 6.88
N ASN A 45 0.88 10.67 6.12
CA ASN A 45 -0.52 10.94 6.42
C ASN A 45 -1.45 9.85 5.84
N ILE A 46 -1.92 8.96 6.71
CA ILE A 46 -2.89 7.90 6.35
C ILE A 46 -4.23 8.41 5.78
N ASN A 47 -4.56 9.69 5.98
CA ASN A 47 -5.80 10.30 5.48
C ASN A 47 -5.56 11.21 4.27
N ALA A 48 -4.33 11.28 3.73
CA ALA A 48 -4.01 12.12 2.59
C ALA A 48 -4.93 11.82 1.41
N LYS A 49 -5.42 12.87 0.75
CA LYS A 49 -6.33 12.76 -0.39
C LYS A 49 -5.97 13.82 -1.41
N ALA A 50 -5.53 13.40 -2.59
CA ALA A 50 -5.30 14.31 -3.70
C ALA A 50 -6.60 14.97 -4.17
N LYS A 51 -6.53 16.26 -4.52
CA LYS A 51 -7.68 17.06 -4.98
C LYS A 51 -8.09 16.74 -6.42
N THR A 52 -7.13 16.39 -7.27
CA THR A 52 -7.32 16.22 -8.72
C THR A 52 -7.44 14.76 -9.16
N SER A 53 -7.30 13.81 -8.23
CA SER A 53 -7.30 12.39 -8.58
C SER A 53 -7.96 11.52 -7.51
N SER A 54 -8.07 10.22 -7.80
CA SER A 54 -8.58 9.25 -6.84
C SER A 54 -7.55 8.84 -5.77
N ALA A 55 -6.30 9.27 -5.87
CA ALA A 55 -5.21 8.98 -4.94
C ALA A 55 -5.62 9.26 -3.48
N THR A 56 -5.39 8.27 -2.62
CA THR A 56 -5.81 8.30 -1.20
C THR A 56 -4.84 7.49 -0.34
N GLY A 57 -4.62 7.95 0.89
CA GLY A 57 -3.91 7.19 1.92
C GLY A 57 -2.39 7.35 1.88
N LEU A 58 -1.73 6.48 2.64
CA LEU A 58 -0.30 6.54 2.94
C LEU A 58 0.60 6.52 1.70
N PHE A 59 0.20 5.74 0.68
CA PHE A 59 0.94 5.54 -0.56
C PHE A 59 0.22 6.16 -1.78
N GLN A 60 -0.78 7.02 -1.55
CA GLN A 60 -1.54 7.70 -2.61
C GLN A 60 -2.08 6.80 -3.73
N PHE A 61 -2.41 5.54 -3.43
CA PHE A 61 -3.04 4.61 -4.37
C PHE A 61 -4.25 5.22 -5.08
N ILE A 62 -4.21 5.26 -6.41
CA ILE A 62 -5.40 5.53 -7.22
C ILE A 62 -6.33 4.32 -7.22
N ARG A 63 -7.59 4.55 -7.63
CA ARG A 63 -8.66 3.55 -7.52
C ARG A 63 -8.38 2.25 -8.28
N GLN A 64 -7.94 2.33 -9.54
CA GLN A 64 -7.76 1.14 -10.37
C GLN A 64 -6.59 0.29 -9.87
N THR A 65 -5.42 0.90 -9.67
CA THR A 65 -4.24 0.25 -9.10
C THR A 65 -4.54 -0.38 -7.75
N TRP A 66 -5.33 0.29 -6.90
CA TRP A 66 -5.78 -0.29 -5.63
C TRP A 66 -6.64 -1.54 -5.81
N TYR A 67 -7.61 -1.51 -6.72
CA TYR A 67 -8.46 -2.67 -6.97
C TYR A 67 -7.66 -3.85 -7.51
N GLU A 68 -6.79 -3.62 -8.48
CA GLU A 68 -5.91 -4.64 -9.03
C GLU A 68 -5.02 -5.25 -7.94
N THR A 69 -4.29 -4.40 -7.21
CA THR A 69 -3.36 -4.87 -6.17
C THR A 69 -4.10 -5.63 -5.06
N LEU A 70 -5.24 -5.13 -4.60
CA LEU A 70 -6.01 -5.82 -3.55
C LEU A 70 -6.65 -7.10 -4.08
N HIS A 71 -7.11 -7.13 -5.33
CA HIS A 71 -7.63 -8.34 -5.95
C HIS A 71 -6.55 -9.44 -6.01
N ASP A 72 -5.36 -9.10 -6.50
CA ASP A 72 -4.29 -10.07 -6.76
C ASP A 72 -3.55 -10.51 -5.49
N PHE A 73 -3.34 -9.61 -4.54
CA PHE A 73 -2.51 -9.87 -3.36
C PHE A 73 -3.28 -9.87 -2.04
N GLY A 74 -4.46 -9.25 -1.98
CA GLY A 74 -5.27 -9.19 -0.77
C GLY A 74 -5.55 -10.56 -0.13
N PRO A 75 -5.82 -11.66 -0.89
CA PRO A 75 -6.03 -12.98 -0.30
C PRO A 75 -4.84 -13.49 0.54
N LYS A 76 -3.60 -13.17 0.14
CA LYS A 76 -2.37 -13.59 0.85
C LYS A 76 -2.24 -12.92 2.23
N HIS A 77 -2.93 -11.80 2.42
CA HIS A 77 -2.76 -10.92 3.57
C HIS A 77 -4.01 -10.83 4.47
N GLY A 78 -4.96 -11.75 4.28
CA GLY A 78 -6.19 -11.83 5.08
C GLY A 78 -7.33 -10.94 4.58
N TYR A 79 -7.25 -10.44 3.35
CA TYR A 79 -8.31 -9.64 2.71
C TYR A 79 -9.12 -10.43 1.68
N ALA A 80 -9.04 -11.76 1.68
CA ALA A 80 -9.66 -12.63 0.67
C ALA A 80 -11.15 -12.35 0.44
N GLU A 81 -11.91 -12.13 1.52
CA GLU A 81 -13.34 -11.82 1.43
C GLU A 81 -13.59 -10.54 0.63
N LEU A 82 -12.87 -9.45 0.95
CA LEU A 82 -13.01 -8.16 0.25
C LEU A 82 -12.44 -8.23 -1.17
N SER A 83 -11.32 -8.93 -1.38
CA SER A 83 -10.72 -9.13 -2.70
C SER A 83 -11.67 -9.86 -3.65
N SER A 84 -12.40 -10.87 -3.17
CA SER A 84 -13.35 -11.65 -3.98
C SER A 84 -14.52 -10.83 -4.55
N GLN A 85 -14.80 -9.67 -3.94
CA GLN A 85 -15.84 -8.73 -4.37
C GLN A 85 -15.37 -7.83 -5.51
N ILE A 86 -14.06 -7.79 -5.78
CA ILE A 86 -13.48 -7.07 -6.92
C ILE A 86 -13.59 -7.99 -8.13
N LYS A 87 -14.24 -7.50 -9.19
CA LYS A 87 -14.42 -8.19 -10.46
C LYS A 87 -13.63 -7.48 -11.55
N ARG A 88 -13.32 -8.22 -12.61
CA ARG A 88 -12.66 -7.72 -13.81
C ARG A 88 -13.61 -7.88 -14.99
N ASP A 89 -13.84 -6.81 -15.75
CA ASP A 89 -14.67 -6.87 -16.94
C ASP A 89 -13.89 -7.39 -18.16
N SER A 90 -14.57 -7.54 -19.30
CA SER A 90 -13.97 -8.01 -20.55
C SER A 90 -12.89 -7.08 -21.12
N SER A 91 -12.90 -5.80 -20.74
CA SER A 91 -11.85 -4.83 -21.11
C SER A 91 -10.64 -4.90 -20.18
N GLY A 92 -10.69 -5.74 -19.15
CA GLY A 92 -9.63 -5.91 -18.16
C GLY A 92 -9.69 -4.89 -17.02
N ARG A 93 -10.73 -4.06 -16.93
CA ARG A 93 -10.89 -3.05 -15.88
C ARG A 93 -11.48 -3.65 -14.61
N TYR A 94 -10.95 -3.23 -13.46
CA TYR A 94 -11.44 -3.69 -12.16
C TYR A 94 -12.60 -2.84 -11.64
N PHE A 95 -13.61 -3.49 -11.07
CA PHE A 95 -14.78 -2.84 -10.47
C PHE A 95 -15.34 -3.65 -9.30
N VAL A 96 -16.18 -3.01 -8.49
CA VAL A 96 -16.85 -3.66 -7.35
C VAL A 96 -18.35 -3.43 -7.51
N PRO A 97 -19.16 -4.47 -7.78
CA PRO A 97 -20.59 -4.33 -8.01
C PRO A 97 -21.34 -3.83 -6.77
N ASN A 98 -21.00 -4.37 -5.60
CA ASN A 98 -21.67 -4.02 -4.35
C ASN A 98 -21.14 -2.71 -3.76
N GLN A 99 -22.01 -1.71 -3.57
CA GLN A 99 -21.62 -0.37 -3.11
C GLN A 99 -21.08 -0.34 -1.67
N LYS A 100 -21.56 -1.22 -0.78
CA LYS A 100 -21.07 -1.35 0.61
C LYS A 100 -19.66 -1.94 0.60
N ALA A 101 -19.45 -3.03 -0.15
CA ALA A 101 -18.13 -3.65 -0.33
C ALA A 101 -17.15 -2.65 -0.96
N LYS A 102 -17.58 -1.91 -1.99
CA LYS A 102 -16.77 -0.88 -2.65
C LYS A 102 -16.27 0.17 -1.66
N SER A 103 -17.13 0.64 -0.77
CA SER A 103 -16.76 1.62 0.25
C SER A 103 -15.75 1.03 1.24
N ALA A 104 -15.96 -0.20 1.71
CA ALA A 104 -15.03 -0.90 2.60
C ALA A 104 -13.65 -1.09 1.94
N ILE A 105 -13.63 -1.61 0.71
CA ILE A 105 -12.41 -1.81 -0.08
C ILE A 105 -11.65 -0.50 -0.26
N LEU A 106 -12.32 0.59 -0.64
CA LEU A 106 -11.64 1.87 -0.87
C LEU A 106 -11.14 2.53 0.41
N ASN A 107 -11.78 2.26 1.55
CA ASN A 107 -11.36 2.77 2.86
C ASN A 107 -10.10 2.08 3.38
N LEU A 108 -9.82 0.84 2.98
CA LEU A 108 -8.58 0.15 3.32
C LEU A 108 -7.32 0.90 2.85
N ARG A 109 -7.42 1.80 1.86
CA ARG A 109 -6.28 2.69 1.49
C ARG A 109 -5.83 3.58 2.65
N LYS A 110 -6.71 3.86 3.61
CA LYS A 110 -6.40 4.65 4.81
C LYS A 110 -5.99 3.77 6.00
N ASP A 111 -6.15 2.45 5.90
CA ASP A 111 -5.65 1.52 6.91
C ASP A 111 -4.14 1.34 6.72
N PRO A 112 -3.30 1.69 7.70
CA PRO A 112 -1.85 1.67 7.53
C PRO A 112 -1.33 0.26 7.27
N LYS A 113 -1.95 -0.79 7.84
CA LYS A 113 -1.52 -2.17 7.61
C LYS A 113 -1.82 -2.60 6.19
N ALA A 114 -3.08 -2.47 5.75
CA ALA A 114 -3.50 -2.86 4.40
C ALA A 114 -2.72 -2.06 3.34
N ALA A 115 -2.63 -0.74 3.51
CA ALA A 115 -1.93 0.12 2.58
C ALA A 115 -0.44 -0.23 2.46
N SER A 116 0.25 -0.50 3.57
CA SER A 116 1.66 -0.92 3.56
C SER A 116 1.85 -2.29 2.90
N LEU A 117 0.99 -3.26 3.19
CA LEU A 117 1.08 -4.60 2.57
C LEU A 117 0.86 -4.56 1.07
N MET A 118 -0.19 -3.86 0.61
CA MET A 118 -0.46 -3.71 -0.81
C MET A 118 0.64 -2.90 -1.51
N ALA A 119 1.17 -1.86 -0.84
CA ALA A 119 2.28 -1.09 -1.39
C ALA A 119 3.52 -1.98 -1.63
N ALA A 120 3.85 -2.81 -0.64
CA ALA A 120 4.98 -3.71 -0.73
C ALA A 120 4.80 -4.79 -1.82
N GLU A 121 3.61 -5.38 -1.95
CA GLU A 121 3.33 -6.34 -3.03
C GLU A 121 3.40 -5.70 -4.42
N PHE A 122 2.82 -4.52 -4.59
CA PHE A 122 2.89 -3.78 -5.86
C PHE A 122 4.33 -3.40 -6.21
N SER A 123 5.11 -2.91 -5.24
CA SER A 123 6.52 -2.62 -5.45
C SER A 123 7.30 -3.87 -5.83
N LYS A 124 7.05 -5.00 -5.17
CA LYS A 124 7.67 -6.29 -5.51
C LYS A 124 7.32 -6.73 -6.94
N GLN A 125 6.06 -6.59 -7.34
CA GLN A 125 5.63 -6.90 -8.71
C GLN A 125 6.34 -6.01 -9.72
N ASN A 126 6.42 -4.70 -9.48
CA ASN A 126 7.11 -3.76 -10.36
C ASN A 126 8.61 -4.02 -10.45
N ILE A 127 9.27 -4.30 -9.32
CA ILE A 127 10.68 -4.72 -9.27
C ILE A 127 10.90 -5.94 -10.18
N ASN A 128 10.05 -6.96 -10.05
CA ASN A 128 10.18 -8.19 -10.83
C ASN A 128 9.91 -7.97 -12.32
N TYR A 129 8.92 -7.13 -12.66
CA TYR A 129 8.64 -6.75 -14.03
C TYR A 129 9.84 -6.03 -14.68
N LEU A 130 10.44 -5.07 -13.96
CA LEU A 130 11.63 -4.35 -14.42
C LEU A 130 12.84 -5.26 -14.54
N LYS A 131 13.05 -6.19 -13.59
CA LYS A 131 14.11 -7.23 -13.69
C LYS A 131 13.98 -8.04 -14.98
N GLY A 132 12.77 -8.51 -15.28
CA GLY A 132 12.51 -9.30 -16.49
C GLY A 132 12.78 -8.53 -17.78
N LYS A 133 12.60 -7.21 -17.78
CA LYS A 133 12.87 -6.35 -18.94
C LYS A 133 14.31 -5.91 -19.08
N ILE A 134 15.02 -5.66 -17.98
CA ILE A 134 16.36 -5.05 -17.97
C ILE A 134 17.46 -6.12 -17.83
N GLY A 135 17.12 -7.36 -17.45
CA GLY A 135 18.07 -8.47 -17.34
C GLY A 135 19.02 -8.40 -16.15
N ARG A 136 18.86 -7.39 -15.27
CA ARG A 136 19.59 -7.23 -14.00
C ARG A 136 18.66 -6.70 -12.90
N GLN A 137 19.12 -6.74 -11.65
CA GLN A 137 18.42 -6.07 -10.53
C GLN A 137 18.35 -4.55 -10.80
N PRO A 138 17.15 -3.93 -10.74
CA PRO A 138 17.00 -2.48 -10.77
C PRO A 138 17.75 -1.86 -9.60
N VAL A 139 18.55 -0.84 -9.85
CA VAL A 139 19.20 -0.09 -8.78
C VAL A 139 18.18 0.84 -8.11
N ALA A 140 18.45 1.27 -6.89
CA ALA A 140 17.50 2.05 -6.10
C ALA A 140 16.98 3.27 -6.87
N SER A 141 17.85 4.01 -7.57
CA SER A 141 17.48 5.16 -8.42
C SER A 141 16.46 4.83 -9.52
N GLU A 142 16.50 3.63 -10.11
CA GLU A 142 15.54 3.18 -11.14
C GLU A 142 14.18 2.82 -10.52
N LEU A 143 14.18 2.27 -9.30
CA LEU A 143 12.96 2.00 -8.53
C LEU A 143 12.29 3.27 -7.99
N TYR A 144 13.08 4.33 -7.80
CA TYR A 144 12.60 5.63 -7.32
C TYR A 144 11.98 6.52 -8.42
N MET A 145 12.20 6.19 -9.69
CA MET A 145 11.66 6.96 -10.83
C MET A 145 10.29 6.48 -11.32
N ALA A 146 9.79 5.32 -10.87
CA ALA A 146 8.43 4.88 -11.16
C ALA A 146 7.48 5.35 -10.02
N PRO A 147 6.61 6.35 -10.25
CA PRO A 147 5.63 6.74 -9.26
C PRO A 147 4.61 5.62 -9.04
N PHE A 148 4.00 5.57 -7.86
CA PHE A 148 2.78 4.81 -7.66
C PHE A 148 1.68 5.44 -8.54
N MET A 149 1.42 4.85 -9.70
CA MET A 149 0.37 5.31 -10.62
C MET A 149 -0.80 4.33 -10.68
#